data_AF-A0A3M1KSK7-F1
#
_entry.id   AF-A0A3M1KSK7-F1
#
_cell.length_a   1.000
_cell.length_b   1.000
_cell.length_c   1.000
_cell.angle_alpha   90.00
_cell.angle_beta   90.00
_cell.angle_gamma   90.00
#
_symmetry.space_group_name_H-M   'P 1'
#
loop_
_entity.id
_entity.type
_entity.pdbx_description
1 polymer ?
#
loop_
_entity_poly.entity_id
_entity_poly.type
_entity_poly.pdbx_seq_one_letter_code
_entity_poly.pdbx_strand_id
1 'polypeptide(L)'
;HPIVPRFVLYELSKSPETLLAELSEAMRLGAPERPPMPQLLLAELRSAQQRGELPPYPPEHLLTNLLALCVFPFIARPMLQHFLQLDDPAFEAFLDERSAAIEQFLDRALRP
;
A
#
# COMPACT_ATOMS: atom_id res chain seq x y z
N HIS A 1 -3.72 -15.32 0.61
CA HIS A 1 -3.66 -15.81 2.01
C HIS A 1 -3.71 -14.63 2.98
N PRO A 2 -4.82 -14.41 3.71
CA PRO A 2 -5.04 -13.25 4.60
C PRO A 2 -4.17 -13.21 5.88
N ILE A 3 -3.21 -14.12 6.02
CA ILE A 3 -2.33 -14.23 7.19
C ILE A 3 -1.22 -13.17 7.15
N VAL A 4 -0.78 -12.77 5.95
CA VAL A 4 0.40 -11.90 5.77
C VAL A 4 0.21 -10.51 6.42
N PRO A 5 -0.89 -9.77 6.23
CA PRO A 5 -1.04 -8.44 6.83
C PRO A 5 -1.09 -8.49 8.36
N ARG A 6 -1.81 -9.48 8.92
CA ARG A 6 -1.89 -9.67 10.38
C ARG A 6 -0.54 -10.06 10.98
N PHE A 7 0.22 -10.92 10.30
CA PHE A 7 1.58 -11.28 10.69
C PHE A 7 2.51 -10.07 10.65
N VAL A 8 2.50 -9.30 9.57
CA VAL A 8 3.32 -8.08 9.43
C VAL A 8 3.04 -7.10 10.57
N LEU A 9 1.77 -6.88 10.93
CA LEU A 9 1.41 -6.00 12.05
C LEU A 9 1.88 -6.54 13.40
N TYR A 10 1.73 -7.85 13.61
CA TYR A 10 2.19 -8.52 14.82
C TYR A 10 3.72 -8.39 14.97
N GLU A 11 4.48 -8.70 13.93
CA GLU A 11 5.93 -8.62 13.95
C GLU A 11 6.44 -7.18 14.02
N LEU A 12 5.78 -6.21 13.36
CA LEU A 12 6.07 -4.78 13.55
C LEU A 12 5.94 -4.37 15.03
N SER A 13 4.96 -4.90 15.75
CA SER A 13 4.75 -4.58 17.17
C SER A 13 5.78 -5.25 18.09
N LYS A 14 6.31 -6.41 17.71
CA LYS A 14 7.17 -7.26 18.55
C LYS A 14 8.65 -7.05 18.29
N SER A 15 9.06 -6.91 17.04
CA SER A 15 10.46 -6.82 16.60
C SER A 15 10.57 -5.96 15.33
N PRO A 16 10.27 -4.64 15.44
CA PRO A 16 10.19 -3.75 14.30
C PRO A 16 11.49 -3.69 13.50
N GLU A 17 12.65 -3.68 14.17
CA GLU A 17 13.95 -3.50 13.50
C GLU A 17 14.29 -4.64 12.54
N THR A 18 14.10 -5.89 12.97
CA THR A 18 14.36 -7.09 12.15
C THR A 18 13.43 -7.12 10.93
N LEU A 19 12.13 -6.92 11.17
CA LEU A 19 11.16 -6.92 10.10
C LEU A 19 11.39 -5.77 9.11
N LEU A 20 11.75 -4.58 9.58
CA LEU A 20 12.07 -3.44 8.71
C LEU A 20 13.30 -3.72 7.85
N ALA A 21 14.33 -4.38 8.39
CA ALA A 21 15.51 -4.78 7.61
C ALA A 21 15.13 -5.79 6.52
N GLU A 22 14.36 -6.82 6.85
CA GLU A 22 13.91 -7.85 5.90
C GLU A 22 12.97 -7.28 4.83
N LEU A 23 12.01 -6.43 5.22
CA LEU A 23 11.11 -5.76 4.29
C LEU A 23 11.87 -4.80 3.37
N SER A 24 12.82 -4.04 3.91
CA SER A 24 13.67 -3.15 3.12
C SER A 24 14.41 -3.94 2.05
N GLU A 25 15.02 -5.07 2.41
CA GLU A 25 15.72 -5.95 1.46
C GLU A 25 14.78 -6.57 0.43
N ALA A 26 13.63 -7.10 0.86
CA ALA A 26 12.62 -7.63 -0.06
C ALA A 26 12.13 -6.56 -1.05
N MET A 27 11.95 -5.32 -0.60
CA MET A 27 11.53 -4.19 -1.42
C MET A 27 12.64 -3.64 -2.34
N ARG A 28 13.87 -4.17 -2.29
CA ARG A 28 14.89 -3.95 -3.33
C ARG A 28 14.68 -4.80 -4.58
N LEU A 29 13.75 -5.77 -4.55
CA LEU A 29 13.36 -6.60 -5.70
C LEU A 29 14.56 -7.30 -6.37
N GLY A 30 15.53 -7.75 -5.58
CA GLY A 30 16.74 -8.43 -6.07
C GLY A 30 17.82 -7.50 -6.65
N ALA A 31 17.67 -6.17 -6.51
CA ALA A 31 18.68 -5.18 -6.91
C ALA A 31 19.33 -4.55 -5.66
N PRO A 32 20.39 -5.17 -5.08
CA PRO A 32 20.97 -4.75 -3.79
C PRO A 32 21.50 -3.31 -3.79
N GLU A 33 21.99 -2.84 -4.95
CA GLU A 33 22.48 -1.47 -5.14
C GLU A 33 21.36 -0.42 -5.24
N ARG A 34 20.09 -0.85 -5.37
CA ARG A 34 18.96 0.04 -5.57
C ARG A 34 18.33 0.41 -4.21
N PRO A 35 17.90 1.67 -4.03
CA PRO A 35 17.04 2.01 -2.91
C PRO A 35 15.76 1.15 -2.91
N PRO A 36 15.19 0.84 -1.74
CA PRO A 36 13.94 0.10 -1.67
C PRO A 36 12.79 0.86 -2.35
N MET A 37 11.81 0.11 -2.87
CA MET A 37 10.69 0.63 -3.67
C MET A 37 10.03 1.91 -3.12
N PRO A 38 9.72 2.05 -1.81
CA PRO A 38 9.10 3.28 -1.29
C PRO A 38 9.96 4.53 -1.50
N GLN A 39 11.29 4.43 -1.40
CA GLN A 39 12.19 5.56 -1.61
C GLN A 39 12.22 5.98 -3.09
N LEU A 40 12.22 4.99 -4.00
CA LEU A 40 12.16 5.24 -5.44
C LEU A 40 10.84 5.91 -5.82
N LEU A 41 9.72 5.44 -5.26
CA LEU A 41 8.41 6.03 -5.49
C LEU A 41 8.37 7.49 -5.04
N LEU A 42 8.85 7.80 -3.84
CA LEU A 42 8.91 9.18 -3.35
C LEU A 42 9.78 10.07 -4.24
N ALA A 43 10.93 9.57 -4.71
CA ALA A 43 11.80 10.31 -5.63
C ALA A 43 11.11 10.60 -6.98
N GLU A 44 10.42 9.61 -7.55
CA GLU A 44 9.69 9.78 -8.81
C GLU A 44 8.55 10.78 -8.68
N LEU A 45 7.75 10.69 -7.61
CA LEU A 45 6.65 11.63 -7.34
C LEU A 45 7.15 13.07 -7.24
N ARG A 46 8.26 13.29 -6.51
CA ARG A 46 8.88 14.62 -6.41
C ARG A 46 9.36 15.12 -7.77
N SER A 47 9.94 14.25 -8.59
CA SER A 47 10.39 14.62 -9.94
C SER A 47 9.23 14.96 -10.86
N ALA A 48 8.15 14.16 -10.86
CA ALA A 48 6.94 14.43 -11.63
C ALA A 48 6.28 15.77 -11.24
N GLN A 49 6.29 16.13 -9.96
CA GLN A 49 5.85 17.45 -9.49
C GLN A 49 6.71 18.60 -10.02
N GLN A 50 8.04 18.43 -10.03
CA GLN A 50 8.95 19.42 -10.60
C GLN A 50 8.73 19.62 -12.11
N ARG A 51 8.32 18.55 -12.81
CA ARG A 51 7.95 18.59 -14.24
C ARG A 51 6.54 19.14 -14.49
N GLY A 52 5.74 19.38 -13.44
CA GLY A 52 4.36 19.85 -13.56
C GLY A 52 3.35 18.78 -14.01
N GLU A 53 3.75 17.50 -13.97
CA GLU A 53 2.89 16.36 -14.36
C GLU A 53 1.92 15.95 -13.25
N LEU A 54 2.24 16.31 -12.00
CA LEU A 54 1.43 16.04 -10.82
C LEU A 54 1.16 17.33 -10.03
N PRO A 55 -0.01 17.44 -9.37
CA PRO A 55 -0.32 18.56 -8.49
C PRO A 55 0.65 18.60 -7.29
N PRO A 56 0.85 19.77 -6.67
CA PRO A 56 1.68 19.93 -5.48
C PRO A 56 0.98 19.28 -4.27
N TYR A 57 1.27 17.99 -4.06
CA TYR A 57 0.73 17.16 -2.99
C TYR A 57 1.88 16.44 -2.25
N PRO A 58 1.95 16.44 -0.91
CA PRO A 58 3.10 15.85 -0.22
C PRO A 58 3.22 14.34 -0.53
N PRO A 59 4.33 13.88 -1.17
CA PRO A 59 4.50 12.50 -1.59
C PRO A 59 4.39 11.47 -0.45
N GLU A 60 4.78 11.86 0.76
CA GLU A 60 4.71 11.04 1.97
C GLU A 60 3.26 10.72 2.35
N HIS A 61 2.34 11.67 2.18
CA HIS A 61 0.92 11.42 2.39
C HIS A 61 0.35 10.49 1.33
N LEU A 62 0.82 10.59 0.09
CA LEU A 62 0.35 9.71 -0.99
C LEU A 62 0.77 8.26 -0.73
N LEU A 63 2.03 8.06 -0.37
CA LEU A 63 2.54 6.74 0.02
C LEU A 63 1.76 6.18 1.21
N THR A 64 1.51 7.00 2.23
CA THR A 64 0.76 6.57 3.42
C THR A 64 -0.68 6.18 3.07
N ASN A 65 -1.35 6.97 2.24
CA ASN A 65 -2.71 6.69 1.78
C ASN A 65 -2.76 5.41 0.94
N LEU A 66 -1.81 5.20 0.05
CA LEU A 66 -1.69 3.99 -0.76
C LEU A 66 -1.55 2.74 0.13
N LEU A 67 -0.64 2.79 1.11
CA LEU A 67 -0.46 1.70 2.06
C LEU A 67 -1.74 1.43 2.86
N ALA A 68 -2.44 2.48 3.32
CA ALA A 68 -3.71 2.33 4.01
C ALA A 68 -4.77 1.64 3.12
N LEU A 69 -4.92 2.08 1.87
CA LEU A 69 -5.87 1.51 0.91
C LEU A 69 -5.61 0.03 0.59
N CYS A 70 -4.35 -0.39 0.64
CA CYS A 70 -3.93 -1.78 0.41
C CYS A 70 -4.04 -2.64 1.68
N VAL A 71 -3.61 -2.15 2.84
CA VAL A 71 -3.48 -2.97 4.06
C VAL A 71 -4.79 -3.03 4.85
N PHE A 72 -5.52 -1.91 4.94
CA PHE A 72 -6.69 -1.77 5.80
C PHE A 72 -7.81 -2.81 5.53
N PRO A 73 -8.15 -3.18 4.28
CA PRO A 73 -9.19 -4.17 4.01
C PRO A 73 -8.95 -5.51 4.69
N PHE A 74 -7.68 -5.91 4.87
CA PHE A 74 -7.32 -7.16 5.52
C PHE A 74 -7.44 -7.08 7.04
N ILE A 75 -7.05 -5.95 7.64
CA ILE A 75 -7.17 -5.71 9.08
C ILE A 75 -8.63 -5.62 9.48
N ALA A 76 -9.41 -4.84 8.71
CA ALA A 76 -10.80 -4.53 8.98
C ALA A 76 -11.78 -5.57 8.41
N ARG A 77 -11.29 -6.73 7.92
CA ARG A 77 -12.11 -7.77 7.28
C ARG A 77 -13.43 -8.08 7.99
N PRO A 78 -13.48 -8.45 9.29
CA PRO A 78 -14.75 -8.79 9.94
C PRO A 78 -15.72 -7.61 9.98
N MET A 79 -15.19 -6.40 10.11
CA MET A 79 -15.97 -5.17 10.17
C MET A 79 -16.55 -4.83 8.78
N LEU A 80 -15.74 -4.96 7.73
CA LEU A 80 -16.17 -4.73 6.34
C LEU A 80 -17.14 -5.80 5.86
N GLN A 81 -16.90 -7.09 6.17
CA GLN A 81 -17.86 -8.16 5.89
C GLN A 81 -19.21 -7.89 6.55
N HIS A 82 -19.21 -7.45 7.82
CA HIS A 82 -20.45 -7.10 8.51
C HIS A 82 -21.16 -5.89 7.90
N PHE A 83 -20.45 -4.78 7.65
CA PHE A 83 -21.07 -3.56 7.14
C PHE A 83 -21.52 -3.66 5.68
N LEU A 84 -20.75 -4.37 4.85
CA LEU A 84 -21.05 -4.57 3.43
C LEU A 84 -21.91 -5.80 3.18
N GLN A 85 -22.24 -6.58 4.22
CA GLN A 85 -23.02 -7.81 4.14
C GLN A 85 -22.40 -8.82 3.15
N LEU A 86 -21.08 -8.98 3.23
CA LEU A 86 -20.30 -9.89 2.39
C LEU A 86 -19.98 -11.16 3.16
N ASP A 87 -20.28 -12.31 2.57
CA ASP A 87 -19.74 -13.59 3.03
C ASP A 87 -18.27 -13.75 2.62
N ASP A 88 -17.65 -14.88 2.97
CA ASP A 88 -16.23 -15.11 2.66
C ASP A 88 -15.93 -15.07 1.16
N PRO A 89 -16.66 -15.81 0.28
CA PRO A 89 -16.42 -15.75 -1.16
C PRO A 89 -16.61 -14.34 -1.74
N ALA A 90 -17.66 -13.61 -1.34
CA ALA A 90 -17.90 -12.26 -1.84
C ALA A 90 -16.83 -11.27 -1.35
N PHE A 91 -16.28 -11.49 -0.15
CA PHE A 91 -15.19 -10.66 0.35
C PHE A 91 -13.87 -10.92 -0.39
N GLU A 92 -13.56 -12.16 -0.75
CA GLU A 92 -12.38 -12.44 -1.58
C GLU A 92 -12.52 -11.80 -2.97
N ALA A 93 -13.69 -11.89 -3.60
CA ALA A 93 -13.96 -11.20 -4.87
C ALA A 93 -13.82 -9.67 -4.74
N PHE A 94 -14.34 -9.10 -3.65
CA PHE A 94 -14.14 -7.69 -3.32
C PHE A 94 -12.66 -7.32 -3.21
N LEU A 95 -11.82 -8.17 -2.61
CA LEU A 95 -10.37 -7.95 -2.51
C LEU A 95 -9.69 -8.04 -3.88
N ASP A 96 -10.10 -8.96 -4.75
CA ASP A 96 -9.55 -9.10 -6.11
C ASP A 96 -9.82 -7.84 -6.96
N GLU A 97 -11.00 -7.23 -6.79
CA GLU A 97 -11.37 -5.98 -7.47
C GLU A 97 -10.61 -4.74 -6.93
N ARG A 98 -9.97 -4.83 -5.75
CA ARG A 98 -9.32 -3.68 -5.11
C ARG A 98 -8.20 -3.08 -5.94
N SER A 99 -7.41 -3.86 -6.67
CA SER A 99 -6.29 -3.32 -7.45
C SER A 99 -6.79 -2.30 -8.47
N ALA A 100 -7.76 -2.70 -9.29
CA ALA A 100 -8.37 -1.84 -10.30
C ALA A 100 -9.08 -0.62 -9.67
N ALA A 101 -9.76 -0.81 -8.54
CA ALA A 101 -10.42 0.27 -7.82
C ALA A 101 -9.42 1.30 -7.27
N ILE A 102 -8.28 0.86 -6.74
CA ILE A 102 -7.22 1.75 -6.23
C ILE A 102 -6.56 2.51 -7.37
N GLU A 103 -6.22 1.84 -8.47
CA GLU A 103 -5.65 2.50 -9.66
C GLU A 103 -6.56 3.61 -10.18
N GLN A 104 -7.86 3.32 -10.33
CA GLN A 104 -8.84 4.31 -10.77
C GLN A 104 -8.98 5.46 -9.76
N PHE A 105 -8.93 5.18 -8.46
CA PHE A 105 -8.98 6.21 -7.42
C PHE A 105 -7.77 7.14 -7.49
N LEU A 106 -6.56 6.58 -7.60
CA LEU A 106 -5.31 7.36 -7.68
C LEU A 106 -5.25 8.20 -8.96
N ASP A 107 -5.61 7.63 -10.10
CA ASP A 107 -5.67 8.36 -11.38
C ASP A 107 -6.60 9.58 -11.28
N ARG A 108 -7.75 9.45 -10.62
CA ARG A 108 -8.66 10.57 -10.40
C ARG A 108 -8.14 11.58 -9.36
N ALA A 109 -7.51 11.10 -8.30
CA ALA A 109 -7.03 11.96 -7.21
C ALA A 109 -5.78 12.77 -7.57
N LEU A 110 -5.01 12.30 -8.54
CA LEU A 110 -3.72 12.89 -8.94
C LEU A 110 -3.78 13.65 -10.27
N ARG A 111 -4.91 13.62 -10.98
CA ARG A 111 -5.11 14.47 -12.16
C ARG A 111 -5.25 15.94 -11.75
N PRO A 112 -4.61 16.86 -12.49
CA PRO A 112 -4.75 18.30 -12.27
C PRO A 112 -6.16 18.82 -12.59
#